data_AF-A0A930AZQ5-F1
#
_entry.id   AF-A0A930AZQ5-F1
#
_cell.length_a   1.000
_cell.length_b   1.000
_cell.length_c   1.000
_cell.angle_alpha   90.00
_cell.angle_beta   90.00
_cell.angle_gamma   90.00
#
_symmetry.space_group_name_H-M   'P 1'
#
loop_
_entity.id
_entity.type
_entity.pdbx_description
1 polymer ?
#
loop_
_entity_poly.entity_id
_entity_poly.type
_entity_poly.pdbx_seq_one_letter_code
_entity_poly.pdbx_strand_id
1 'polypeptide(L)'
;MKKITIWHTNDVHSQFEDFSAIVHHLRTHMNKEKDFLLDAGDFCDQKSVMINGTHGIGGIELLKSAGYDAMAIGNNEFFAGVAYLEEMANQNFPLLSANLFCLNKENIPGVLPYIILNRNELRVL
;
A
#
# COMPACT_ATOMS: atom_id res chain seq x y z
N MET A 1 -11.61 28.03 -3.14
CA MET A 1 -10.79 27.01 -2.45
C MET A 1 -10.63 25.81 -3.37
N LYS A 2 -9.41 25.28 -3.54
CA LYS A 2 -9.21 23.97 -4.18
C LYS A 2 -9.64 22.89 -3.18
N LYS A 3 -10.40 21.88 -3.62
CA LYS A 3 -10.84 20.74 -2.81
C LYS A 3 -9.88 19.57 -3.03
N ILE A 4 -9.46 18.92 -1.96
CA ILE A 4 -8.70 17.66 -2.00
C ILE A 4 -9.61 16.56 -1.45
N THR A 5 -9.68 15.43 -2.14
CA THR A 5 -10.36 14.22 -1.65
C THR A 5 -9.31 13.13 -1.51
N ILE A 6 -9.24 12.53 -0.32
CA ILE A 6 -8.38 11.39 -0.03
C ILE A 6 -9.28 10.24 0.40
N TRP A 7 -9.20 9.14 -0.34
CA TRP A 7 -9.78 7.87 0.01
C TRP A 7 -8.71 7.03 0.68
N HIS A 8 -9.07 6.28 1.71
CA HIS A 8 -8.11 5.39 2.34
C HIS A 8 -8.73 4.10 2.88
N THR A 9 -7.86 3.11 3.05
CA THR A 9 -8.09 1.89 3.83
C THR A 9 -6.97 1.69 4.84
N ASN A 10 -7.18 0.78 5.77
CA ASN A 10 -6.20 0.31 6.74
C ASN A 10 -6.65 -1.05 7.27
N ASP A 11 -5.71 -1.88 7.73
CA ASP A 11 -5.99 -3.12 8.46
C ASP A 11 -6.95 -4.08 7.71
N VAL A 12 -6.78 -4.19 6.40
CA VAL A 12 -7.58 -5.12 5.58
C VAL A 12 -7.28 -6.57 5.96
N HIS A 13 -6.07 -6.86 6.45
CA HIS A 13 -5.66 -8.18 6.98
C HIS A 13 -6.02 -9.35 6.07
N SER A 14 -5.76 -9.23 4.77
CA SER A 14 -6.03 -10.27 3.78
C SER A 14 -7.52 -10.67 3.66
N GLN A 15 -8.47 -9.85 4.11
CA GLN A 15 -9.92 -10.08 3.96
C GLN A 15 -10.35 -9.70 2.53
N PHE A 16 -10.14 -10.63 1.59
CA PHE A 16 -10.28 -10.35 0.16
C PHE A 16 -11.72 -10.12 -0.30
N GLU A 17 -12.71 -10.73 0.36
CA GLU A 17 -14.12 -10.50 0.09
C GLU A 17 -14.51 -9.04 0.39
N ASP A 18 -14.09 -8.54 1.56
CA ASP A 18 -14.32 -7.15 1.97
C ASP A 18 -13.53 -6.19 1.09
N PHE A 19 -12.28 -6.52 0.77
CA PHE A 19 -11.49 -5.75 -0.18
C PHE A 19 -12.16 -5.65 -1.55
N SER A 20 -12.76 -6.73 -2.05
CA SER A 20 -13.51 -6.73 -3.31
C SER A 20 -14.70 -5.75 -3.27
N ALA A 21 -15.45 -5.74 -2.16
CA ALA A 21 -16.54 -4.80 -1.96
C ALA A 21 -16.05 -3.34 -1.89
N ILE A 22 -14.93 -3.09 -1.20
CA ILE A 22 -14.26 -1.79 -1.16
C ILE A 22 -13.86 -1.34 -2.57
N VAL A 23 -13.20 -2.21 -3.35
CA VAL A 23 -12.79 -1.90 -4.73
C VAL A 23 -13.98 -1.59 -5.62
N HIS A 24 -15.10 -2.32 -5.48
CA HIS A 24 -16.33 -2.00 -6.19
C HIS A 24 -16.85 -0.60 -5.84
N HIS A 25 -16.87 -0.26 -4.55
CA HIS A 25 -17.27 1.08 -4.10
C HIS A 25 -16.35 2.17 -4.68
N LEU A 26 -15.03 2.00 -4.58
CA LEU A 26 -14.03 2.94 -5.11
C LEU A 26 -14.19 3.15 -6.62
N ARG A 27 -14.37 2.08 -7.39
CA ARG A 27 -14.57 2.16 -8.85
C ARG A 27 -15.83 2.92 -9.24
N THR A 28 -16.83 2.95 -8.37
CA THR A 28 -18.12 3.59 -8.63
C THR A 28 -18.12 5.07 -8.25
N HIS A 29 -17.38 5.45 -7.20
CA HIS A 29 -17.50 6.78 -6.59
C HIS A 29 -16.26 7.66 -6.73
N MET A 30 -15.08 7.08 -6.92
CA MET A 30 -13.83 7.82 -6.92
C MET A 30 -13.53 8.43 -8.29
N ASN A 31 -13.10 9.70 -8.29
CA ASN A 31 -12.54 10.31 -9.49
C ASN A 31 -11.01 10.10 -9.52
N LYS A 32 -10.55 9.09 -10.26
CA LYS A 32 -9.12 8.72 -10.35
C LYS A 32 -8.20 9.85 -10.85
N GLU A 33 -8.72 10.84 -11.58
CA GLU A 33 -7.92 11.96 -12.10
C GLU A 33 -7.71 13.07 -11.07
N LYS A 34 -8.54 13.12 -10.01
CA LYS A 34 -8.60 14.23 -9.05
C LYS A 34 -8.38 13.83 -7.60
N ASP A 35 -8.89 12.68 -7.21
CA ASP A 35 -8.82 12.18 -5.85
C ASP A 35 -7.52 11.40 -5.62
N PHE A 36 -7.15 11.10 -4.37
CA PHE A 36 -6.01 10.24 -4.01
C PHE A 36 -6.50 8.99 -3.27
N LEU A 37 -5.82 7.85 -3.43
CA LEU A 37 -6.18 6.58 -2.79
C LEU A 37 -4.96 5.97 -2.10
N LEU A 38 -5.02 5.81 -0.78
CA LEU A 38 -3.89 5.39 0.05
C LEU A 38 -4.28 4.23 0.99
N ASP A 39 -3.35 3.35 1.33
CA ASP A 39 -3.56 2.35 2.37
C ASP A 39 -2.61 2.61 3.56
N ALA A 40 -3.09 2.47 4.79
CA ALA A 40 -2.30 2.77 5.99
C ALA A 40 -1.54 1.55 6.57
N GLY A 41 -1.52 0.42 5.86
CA GLY A 41 -0.77 -0.78 6.23
C GLY A 41 -1.64 -1.89 6.80
N ASP A 42 -0.97 -3.01 7.11
CA ASP A 42 -1.57 -4.26 7.57
C ASP A 42 -2.57 -4.85 6.56
N PHE A 43 -2.25 -4.68 5.27
CA PHE A 43 -2.98 -5.32 4.17
C PHE A 43 -2.61 -6.81 4.05
N CYS A 44 -1.33 -7.13 4.19
CA CYS A 44 -0.75 -8.45 3.93
C CYS A 44 -0.57 -9.25 5.24
N ASP A 45 -1.66 -9.75 5.83
CA ASP A 45 -1.56 -10.70 6.96
C ASP A 45 -1.09 -12.08 6.45
N GLN A 46 0.10 -12.48 6.91
CA GLN A 46 0.80 -13.72 6.56
C GLN A 46 0.12 -14.99 7.10
N LYS A 47 -0.93 -14.88 7.92
CA LYS A 47 -1.81 -16.01 8.25
C LYS A 47 -2.61 -16.50 7.04
N SER A 48 -2.85 -15.63 6.05
CA SER A 48 -3.48 -16.03 4.80
C SER A 48 -2.52 -16.88 3.97
N VAL A 49 -2.94 -18.10 3.63
CA VAL A 49 -2.16 -19.01 2.78
C VAL A 49 -1.85 -18.39 1.42
N MET A 50 -2.74 -17.55 0.89
CA MET A 50 -2.56 -16.86 -0.39
C MET A 50 -1.47 -15.78 -0.31
N ILE A 51 -1.48 -14.98 0.75
CA ILE A 51 -0.43 -13.97 0.99
C ILE A 51 0.89 -14.68 1.26
N ASN A 52 0.91 -15.68 2.14
CA ASN A 52 2.13 -16.38 2.49
C ASN A 52 2.75 -17.12 1.30
N GLY A 53 1.94 -17.81 0.49
CA GLY A 53 2.41 -18.52 -0.70
C GLY A 53 2.90 -17.61 -1.83
N THR A 54 2.64 -16.29 -1.76
CA THR A 54 3.14 -15.29 -2.71
C THR A 54 4.14 -14.32 -2.08
N HIS A 55 4.57 -14.59 -0.84
CA HIS A 55 5.45 -13.71 -0.06
C HIS A 55 4.92 -12.26 0.05
N GLY A 56 3.59 -12.08 0.00
CA GLY A 56 2.92 -10.79 0.01
C GLY A 56 2.83 -10.07 -1.34
N ILE A 57 3.51 -10.52 -2.39
CA ILE A 57 3.46 -9.94 -3.74
C ILE A 57 2.02 -9.89 -4.27
N GLY A 58 1.21 -10.93 -3.99
CA GLY A 58 -0.19 -10.96 -4.39
C GLY A 58 -1.01 -9.81 -3.82
N GLY A 59 -0.74 -9.40 -2.58
CA GLY A 59 -1.41 -8.25 -1.96
C GLY A 59 -1.03 -6.93 -2.61
N ILE A 60 0.26 -6.76 -2.96
CA ILE A 60 0.73 -5.58 -3.67
C ILE A 60 0.10 -5.46 -5.07
N GLU A 61 0.01 -6.56 -5.80
CA GLU A 61 -0.63 -6.58 -7.12
C GLU A 61 -2.15 -6.31 -7.03
N LEU A 62 -2.82 -6.70 -5.94
CA LEU A 62 -4.21 -6.35 -5.67
C LEU A 62 -4.40 -4.84 -5.46
N LEU A 63 -3.57 -4.21 -4.62
CA LEU A 63 -3.60 -2.76 -4.38
C LEU A 63 -3.34 -1.95 -5.65
N LYS A 64 -2.30 -2.35 -6.40
CA LYS A 64 -1.96 -1.77 -7.70
C LYS A 64 -3.12 -1.88 -8.70
N SER A 65 -3.75 -3.06 -8.79
CA SER A 65 -4.90 -3.31 -9.67
C SER A 65 -6.16 -2.55 -9.26
N ALA A 66 -6.33 -2.27 -7.96
CA ALA A 66 -7.39 -1.40 -7.45
C ALA A 66 -7.14 0.07 -7.79
N GLY A 67 -5.88 0.46 -7.96
CA GLY A 67 -5.44 1.81 -8.30
C GLY A 67 -5.05 2.66 -7.09
N TYR A 68 -4.55 2.01 -6.03
CA TYR A 68 -3.91 2.71 -4.91
C TYR A 68 -2.66 3.45 -5.40
N ASP A 69 -2.40 4.61 -4.79
CA ASP A 69 -1.23 5.42 -5.08
C ASP A 69 0.00 4.96 -4.27
N ALA A 70 -0.22 4.54 -3.03
CA ALA A 70 0.82 4.04 -2.12
C ALA A 70 0.20 3.31 -0.93
N MET A 71 1.03 2.60 -0.19
CA MET A 71 0.69 1.99 1.10
C MET A 71 1.78 2.27 2.14
N ALA A 72 1.39 2.57 3.37
CA ALA A 72 2.31 2.57 4.50
C ALA A 72 2.60 1.13 4.97
N ILE A 73 3.80 0.87 5.47
CA ILE A 73 4.17 -0.45 5.99
C ILE A 73 3.63 -0.62 7.41
N GLY A 74 2.75 -1.61 7.60
CA GLY A 74 2.31 -2.11 8.91
C GLY A 74 3.17 -3.27 9.42
N ASN A 75 2.85 -3.78 10.60
CA ASN A 75 3.60 -4.88 11.22
C ASN A 75 3.48 -6.20 10.46
N ASN A 76 2.34 -6.44 9.79
CA ASN A 76 2.11 -7.69 9.07
C ASN A 76 2.97 -7.81 7.81
N GLU A 77 3.36 -6.69 7.19
CA GLU A 77 4.18 -6.67 5.97
C GLU A 77 5.61 -7.19 6.19
N PHE A 78 6.15 -7.10 7.40
CA PHE A 78 7.51 -7.60 7.72
C PHE A 78 7.52 -8.75 8.73
N PHE A 79 6.36 -9.27 9.14
CA PHE A 79 6.27 -10.36 10.12
C PHE A 79 6.99 -11.63 9.65
N ALA A 80 6.96 -11.92 8.35
CA ALA A 80 7.67 -13.05 7.73
C ALA A 80 9.17 -12.77 7.48
N GLY A 81 9.67 -11.61 7.89
CA GLY A 81 11.05 -11.17 7.72
C GLY A 81 11.24 -10.13 6.62
N VAL A 82 12.40 -9.46 6.65
CA VAL A 82 12.73 -8.34 5.74
C VAL A 82 12.81 -8.76 4.27
N ALA A 83 13.17 -10.01 3.99
CA ALA A 83 13.25 -10.52 2.62
C ALA A 83 11.90 -10.43 1.89
N TYR A 84 10.79 -10.76 2.56
CA TYR A 84 9.45 -10.66 1.98
C TYR A 84 9.07 -9.20 1.75
N LEU A 85 9.43 -8.31 2.69
CA LEU A 85 9.22 -6.88 2.54
C LEU A 85 9.99 -6.33 1.32
N GLU A 86 11.24 -6.73 1.13
CA GLU A 86 12.05 -6.34 -0.04
C GLU A 86 11.45 -6.88 -1.35
N GLU A 87 10.96 -8.12 -1.36
CA GLU A 87 10.26 -8.69 -2.52
C GLU A 87 9.01 -7.88 -2.88
N MET A 88 8.19 -7.51 -1.88
CA MET A 88 7.02 -6.65 -2.06
C MET A 88 7.40 -5.24 -2.54
N ALA A 89 8.44 -4.65 -1.97
CA ALA A 89 8.90 -3.31 -2.33
C ALA A 89 9.45 -3.22 -3.77
N ASN A 90 9.88 -4.35 -4.33
CA ASN A 90 10.34 -4.44 -5.73
C ASN A 90 9.20 -4.53 -6.77
N GLN A 91 7.91 -4.52 -6.38
CA GLN A 91 6.77 -4.73 -7.30
C GLN A 91 6.27 -3.47 -8.02
N ASN A 92 7.09 -2.41 -8.12
CA ASN A 92 6.72 -1.12 -8.72
C ASN A 92 5.45 -0.49 -8.10
N PHE A 93 5.31 -0.60 -6.78
CA PHE A 93 4.25 0.01 -6.00
C PHE A 93 4.86 0.70 -4.77
N PRO A 94 4.56 1.97 -4.48
CA PRO A 94 5.20 2.68 -3.38
C PRO A 94 4.80 2.12 -2.01
N LEU A 95 5.75 1.43 -1.36
CA LEU A 95 5.68 1.06 0.06
C LEU A 95 6.43 2.09 0.89
N LEU A 96 5.74 2.66 1.88
CA LEU A 96 6.21 3.82 2.61
C LEU A 96 6.52 3.51 4.07
N SER A 97 7.69 3.92 4.53
CA SER A 97 8.02 4.05 5.95
C SER A 97 9.18 5.02 6.13
N ALA A 98 8.99 6.03 6.98
CA ALA A 98 10.03 7.00 7.34
C ALA A 98 10.83 6.59 8.60
N ASN A 99 10.47 5.48 9.23
CA ASN A 99 10.99 5.08 10.54
C ASN A 99 11.44 3.60 10.62
N LEU A 100 11.45 2.88 9.50
CA LEU A 100 11.90 1.49 9.42
C LEU A 100 13.29 1.41 8.78
N PHE A 101 14.25 0.85 9.54
CA PHE A 101 15.66 0.76 9.15
C PHE A 101 16.23 -0.62 9.47
N CYS A 102 17.24 -1.03 8.72
CA CYS A 102 18.11 -2.14 9.08
C CYS A 102 18.86 -1.84 10.40
N LEU A 103 19.36 -2.86 11.09
CA LEU A 103 20.08 -2.68 12.36
C LEU A 103 21.35 -1.80 12.22
N ASN A 104 21.95 -1.78 11.04
CA ASN A 104 23.06 -0.89 10.69
C ASN A 104 22.62 0.56 10.37
N LYS A 105 21.33 0.89 10.53
CA LYS A 105 20.67 2.17 10.23
C LYS A 105 20.56 2.52 8.74
N GLU A 106 20.81 1.56 7.86
CA GLU A 106 20.52 1.73 6.43
C GLU A 106 19.01 1.61 6.17
N ASN A 107 18.56 2.24 5.08
CA ASN A 107 17.19 2.07 4.61
C ASN A 107 16.98 0.63 4.12
N ILE A 108 15.75 0.14 4.24
CA ILE A 108 15.36 -1.12 3.61
C ILE A 108 15.27 -0.89 2.09
N PRO A 109 15.93 -1.71 1.25
CA PRO A 109 15.84 -1.59 -0.21
C PRO A 109 14.38 -1.56 -0.71
N GLY A 110 14.09 -0.62 -1.60
CA GLY A 110 12.76 -0.46 -2.21
C GLY A 110 11.72 0.27 -1.33
N VAL A 111 11.92 0.36 -0.02
CA VAL A 111 11.04 1.12 0.87
C VAL A 111 11.37 2.60 0.77
N LEU A 112 10.34 3.43 0.58
CA LEU A 112 10.49 4.87 0.44
C LEU A 112 10.07 5.59 1.73
N PRO A 113 10.75 6.66 2.16
CA PRO A 113 10.30 7.44 3.32
C PRO A 113 9.01 8.22 3.04
N TYR A 114 8.83 8.66 1.79
CA TYR A 114 7.67 9.39 1.30
C TYR A 114 7.64 9.36 -0.24
N ILE A 115 6.53 9.78 -0.83
CA ILE A 115 6.42 10.12 -2.25
C ILE A 115 5.75 11.48 -2.40
N ILE A 116 5.75 12.03 -3.61
CA ILE A 116 4.99 13.25 -3.93
C ILE A 116 4.01 12.90 -5.04
N LEU A 117 2.73 13.06 -4.75
CA LEU A 117 1.65 12.83 -5.70
C LEU A 117 1.18 14.18 -6.29
N ASN A 118 1.00 14.21 -7.61
CA ASN A 118 0.52 15.40 -8.31
C ASN A 118 -0.78 15.06 -9.06
N ARG A 119 -1.90 15.70 -8.69
CA ARG A 119 -3.20 15.58 -9.37
C ARG A 119 -3.92 16.92 -9.38
N ASN A 120 -4.54 17.28 -10.51
CA ASN A 120 -5.34 18.51 -10.65
C ASN A 120 -4.67 19.78 -10.08
N GLU A 121 -3.40 20.00 -10.45
CA GLU A 121 -2.54 21.11 -9.97
C GLU A 121 -2.31 21.16 -8.44
N LEU A 122 -2.62 20.06 -7.74
CA LEU A 122 -2.30 19.86 -6.33
C LEU A 122 -1.08 18.97 -6.22
N ARG A 123 -0.21 19.31 -5.28
CA ARG A 123 0.95 18.52 -4.87
C ARG A 123 0.74 18.08 -3.43
N VAL A 124 0.70 16.77 -3.21
CA VAL A 124 0.51 16.14 -1.89
C VAL A 124 1.77 15.36 -1.54
N LEU A 125 2.26 15.55 -0.31
CA LEU A 125 3.36 14.80 0.30
C LEU A 125 2.78 13.71 1.20
#